data_AF-A0A1H8BTN3-F1
#
_entry.id   AF-A0A1H8BTN3-F1
#
_cell.length_a   1.000
_cell.length_b   1.000
_cell.length_c   1.000
_cell.angle_alpha   90.00
_cell.angle_beta   90.00
_cell.angle_gamma   90.00
#
_symmetry.space_group_name_H-M   'P 1'
#
loop_
_entity.id
_entity.type
_entity.pdbx_description
1 polymer ?
#
loop_
_entity_poly.entity_id
_entity_poly.type
_entity_poly.pdbx_seq_one_letter_code
_entity_poly.pdbx_strand_id
1 'polypeptide(L)'
;MKKLSIVAVAFAAVVFAACGNKTANNTESADSVKSFEQEQIEESIKMHVDSLASEIGKLKQLPFLQKDNDGTFKLTKEEKQVKPDYLLSPSVAEAATTLAEKYRVLSALEVDKNIAKLYEMPLDEYEKAIAKLAADINDPSLKVIEDGTNAAENTQALYDAMNENGRINFFWQIAAASLVEQIYSASKNSDRFLAAFDDDAAANTTFRLVLILDALNRLAEYDPEIKPVADVLSTLDALNATTVSELKAQLAESKDQIEAARKALTK
;
A
#
# COMPACT_ATOMS: atom_id res chain seq x y z
N MET A 1 16.55 -19.12 -5.59
CA MET A 1 15.27 -18.47 -5.23
C MET A 1 15.23 -18.23 -3.72
N LYS A 2 16.15 -17.40 -3.22
CA LYS A 2 16.33 -17.02 -1.82
C LYS A 2 16.45 -15.49 -1.83
N LYS A 3 15.84 -14.81 -0.84
CA LYS A 3 16.01 -13.38 -0.46
C LYS A 3 14.86 -12.42 -0.82
N LEU A 4 13.73 -12.51 -0.13
CA LEU A 4 12.70 -11.45 -0.11
C LEU A 4 12.37 -10.96 1.30
N SER A 5 13.22 -11.25 2.26
CA SER A 5 12.95 -10.97 3.67
C SER A 5 13.74 -9.72 4.02
N ILE A 6 13.07 -8.60 4.26
CA ILE A 6 13.19 -7.63 5.37
C ILE A 6 11.85 -6.85 5.33
N VAL A 7 11.32 -6.42 6.49
CA VAL A 7 10.10 -5.63 6.67
C VAL A 7 8.81 -6.45 6.91
N ALA A 8 8.65 -6.94 8.14
CA ALA A 8 7.47 -6.49 8.88
C ALA A 8 7.83 -5.11 9.41
N VAL A 9 7.01 -4.08 9.22
CA VAL A 9 6.81 -2.97 10.16
C VAL A 9 5.60 -2.21 9.60
N ALA A 10 4.47 -2.18 10.32
CA ALA A 10 3.39 -1.20 10.29
C ALA A 10 2.72 -0.74 8.96
N PHE A 11 2.75 -1.47 7.84
CA PHE A 11 2.55 -0.80 6.56
C PHE A 11 2.45 -1.67 5.31
N ALA A 12 1.61 -1.26 4.38
CA ALA A 12 1.92 -1.21 2.95
C ALA A 12 2.03 0.25 2.43
N ALA A 13 2.16 1.23 3.32
CA ALA A 13 2.62 2.60 3.02
C ALA A 13 4.10 2.87 3.41
N VAL A 14 4.86 1.87 3.91
CA VAL A 14 6.35 1.85 4.17
C VAL A 14 7.04 0.87 3.34
N VAL A 15 6.31 0.31 2.40
CA VAL A 15 7.01 0.10 1.19
C VAL A 15 7.49 1.44 0.64
N PHE A 16 7.36 2.68 1.20
CA PHE A 16 8.21 3.82 0.76
C PHE A 16 9.03 4.68 1.76
N ALA A 17 9.34 4.23 3.00
CA ALA A 17 10.35 4.95 3.81
C ALA A 17 10.84 4.14 5.03
N ALA A 18 11.95 3.43 4.88
CA ALA A 18 12.83 3.15 6.00
C ALA A 18 14.27 2.90 5.51
N CYS A 19 15.16 3.83 5.89
CA CYS A 19 16.63 3.83 5.84
C CYS A 19 17.33 4.48 4.62
N GLY A 20 17.83 5.72 4.81
CA GLY A 20 19.14 6.15 4.29
C GLY A 20 19.19 7.38 3.37
N ASN A 21 19.65 8.51 3.91
CA ASN A 21 20.15 9.71 3.20
C ASN A 21 20.77 9.47 1.80
N LYS A 22 20.28 10.12 0.73
CA LYS A 22 20.83 11.40 0.17
C LYS A 22 20.28 11.76 -1.23
N THR A 23 19.93 13.04 -1.36
CA THR A 23 19.97 13.95 -2.53
C THR A 23 19.13 13.67 -3.78
N ALA A 24 18.21 14.61 -4.02
CA ALA A 24 17.48 14.82 -5.27
C ALA A 24 18.42 15.15 -6.44
N ASN A 25 18.11 14.60 -7.61
CA ASN A 25 18.53 15.18 -8.88
C ASN A 25 17.29 15.32 -9.76
N ASN A 26 17.02 16.56 -10.16
CA ASN A 26 15.99 16.91 -11.13
C ASN A 26 16.32 16.29 -12.48
N THR A 27 15.34 15.66 -13.12
CA THR A 27 15.42 15.31 -14.54
C THR A 27 14.17 15.87 -15.23
N GLU A 28 14.41 16.60 -16.31
CA GLU A 28 13.42 17.34 -17.10
C GLU A 28 12.34 16.43 -17.66
N SER A 29 11.08 16.82 -17.48
CA SER A 29 9.88 16.14 -17.94
C SER A 29 9.79 16.16 -19.47
N ALA A 30 9.56 15.00 -20.07
CA ALA A 30 9.12 14.88 -21.45
C ALA A 30 7.66 15.34 -21.57
N ASP A 31 7.36 16.11 -22.62
CA ASP A 31 6.04 16.66 -22.95
C ASP A 31 4.92 15.60 -22.85
N SER A 32 4.05 15.74 -21.84
CA SER A 32 2.80 14.98 -21.75
C SER A 32 1.62 15.94 -21.79
N VAL A 33 0.54 15.53 -22.47
CA VAL A 33 -0.72 16.30 -22.64
C VAL A 33 -1.55 16.28 -21.34
N LYS A 34 -0.91 16.52 -20.19
CA LYS A 34 -1.60 16.71 -18.90
C LYS A 34 -1.80 18.20 -18.66
N SER A 35 -2.90 18.55 -17.99
CA SER A 35 -3.05 19.92 -17.53
C SER A 35 -2.09 20.18 -16.36
N PHE A 36 -1.61 21.42 -16.23
CA PHE A 36 -0.79 21.82 -15.08
C PHE A 36 -1.49 21.53 -13.74
N GLU A 37 -2.82 21.67 -13.68
CA GLU A 37 -3.62 21.34 -12.50
C GLU A 37 -3.58 19.84 -12.18
N GLN A 38 -3.65 18.98 -13.20
CA GLN A 38 -3.50 17.53 -13.01
C GLN A 38 -2.11 17.17 -12.50
N GLU A 39 -1.05 17.74 -13.06
CA GLU A 39 0.33 17.49 -12.61
C GLU A 39 0.52 17.91 -11.14
N GLN A 40 -0.01 19.06 -10.74
CA GLN A 40 0.03 19.51 -9.34
C GLN A 40 -0.71 18.58 -8.38
N ILE A 41 -1.85 18.02 -8.81
CA ILE A 41 -2.61 17.06 -8.00
C ILE A 41 -1.79 15.76 -7.85
N GLU A 42 -1.23 15.23 -8.93
CA GLU A 42 -0.39 14.02 -8.91
C GLU A 42 0.83 14.20 -7.99
N GLU A 43 1.53 15.33 -8.10
CA GLU A 43 2.64 15.68 -7.20
C GLU A 43 2.20 15.81 -5.74
N SER A 44 1.03 16.41 -5.48
CA SER A 44 0.47 16.53 -4.13
C SER A 44 0.16 15.16 -3.52
N ILE A 45 -0.44 14.24 -4.29
CA ILE A 45 -0.70 12.88 -3.82
C ILE A 45 0.63 12.20 -3.48
N LYS A 46 1.62 12.29 -4.37
CA LYS A 46 2.95 11.70 -4.17
C LYS A 46 3.62 12.21 -2.89
N MET A 47 3.60 13.53 -2.68
CA MET A 47 4.13 14.15 -1.46
C MET A 47 3.45 13.62 -0.19
N HIS A 48 2.13 13.46 -0.20
CA HIS A 48 1.41 12.93 0.97
C HIS A 48 1.68 11.45 1.21
N VAL A 49 1.83 10.64 0.15
CA VAL A 49 2.25 9.24 0.24
C VAL A 49 3.65 9.14 0.85
N ASP A 50 4.61 9.93 0.36
CA ASP A 50 5.98 9.94 0.89
C ASP A 50 6.03 10.41 2.35
N SER A 51 5.21 11.39 2.69
CA SER A 51 5.10 11.88 4.06
C SER A 51 4.49 10.83 4.99
N LEU A 52 3.49 10.08 4.52
CA LEU A 52 2.85 8.99 5.27
C LEU A 52 3.85 7.87 5.53
N ALA A 53 4.62 7.52 4.50
CA ALA A 53 5.76 6.61 4.60
C ALA A 53 6.75 7.10 5.67
N SER A 54 7.16 8.37 5.61
CA SER A 54 8.11 8.90 6.58
C SER A 54 7.60 8.83 8.02
N GLU A 55 6.35 9.19 8.27
CA GLU A 55 5.81 9.21 9.64
C GLU A 55 5.69 7.82 10.25
N ILE A 56 5.07 6.90 9.53
CA ILE A 56 4.89 5.58 10.10
C ILE A 56 6.29 4.88 10.19
N GLY A 57 7.29 5.29 9.41
CA GLY A 57 8.68 4.82 9.51
C GLY A 57 9.40 5.29 10.79
N LYS A 58 8.87 6.31 11.48
CA LYS A 58 9.34 6.78 12.79
C LYS A 58 8.67 6.04 13.96
N LEU A 59 7.69 5.17 13.68
CA LEU A 59 7.01 4.42 14.73
C LEU A 59 7.99 3.56 15.53
N LYS A 60 7.63 3.33 16.79
CA LYS A 60 8.36 2.42 17.65
C LYS A 60 8.32 1.01 17.08
N GLN A 61 9.38 0.23 17.32
CA GLN A 61 9.38 -1.18 16.96
C GLN A 61 8.21 -1.89 17.65
N LEU A 62 7.43 -2.65 16.87
CA LEU A 62 6.33 -3.43 17.39
C LEU A 62 6.87 -4.52 18.34
N PRO A 63 6.27 -4.72 19.52
CA PRO A 63 6.78 -5.62 20.55
C PRO A 63 6.79 -7.10 20.11
N PHE A 64 5.97 -7.45 19.12
CA PHE A 64 5.88 -8.78 18.53
C PHE A 64 6.85 -9.02 17.36
N LEU A 65 7.66 -8.04 16.99
CA LEU A 65 8.69 -8.17 15.96
C LEU A 65 10.07 -8.33 16.60
N GLN A 66 10.77 -9.38 16.22
CA GLN A 66 12.16 -9.63 16.58
C GLN A 66 13.04 -9.44 15.34
N LYS A 67 14.18 -8.79 15.53
CA LYS A 67 15.20 -8.68 14.49
C LYS A 67 16.05 -9.95 14.50
N ASP A 68 16.15 -10.62 13.36
CA ASP A 68 17.01 -11.78 13.15
C ASP A 68 18.44 -11.33 12.81
N ASN A 69 19.38 -12.27 12.81
CA ASN A 69 20.81 -12.03 12.60
C ASN A 69 21.15 -11.47 11.21
N ASP A 70 20.27 -11.66 10.23
CA ASP A 70 20.37 -11.11 8.86
C ASP A 70 19.73 -9.72 8.73
N GLY A 71 19.24 -9.14 9.83
CA GLY A 71 18.56 -7.85 9.84
C GLY A 71 17.08 -7.90 9.48
N THR A 72 16.52 -9.09 9.22
CA THR A 72 15.08 -9.27 8.94
C THR A 72 14.23 -9.17 10.20
N PHE A 73 13.01 -8.64 10.08
CA PHE A 73 12.03 -8.73 11.17
C PHE A 73 11.20 -10.01 11.03
N LYS A 74 11.01 -10.72 12.14
CA LYS A 74 10.16 -11.91 12.26
C LYS A 74 9.19 -11.75 13.42
N LEU A 75 8.00 -12.32 13.26
CA LEU A 75 7.06 -12.49 14.38
C LEU A 75 7.68 -13.37 15.48
N THR A 76 7.30 -13.14 16.73
CA THR A 76 7.64 -14.06 17.84
C THR A 76 7.06 -15.45 17.60
N LYS A 77 7.55 -16.46 18.33
CA LYS A 77 7.06 -17.84 18.19
C LYS A 77 5.57 -17.95 18.50
N GLU A 78 5.11 -17.21 19.50
CA GLU A 78 3.72 -17.17 19.95
C GLU A 78 2.84 -16.56 18.85
N GLU A 79 3.30 -15.47 18.25
CA GLU A 79 2.55 -14.74 17.22
C GLU A 79 2.41 -15.55 15.93
N LYS A 80 3.41 -16.36 15.58
CA LYS A 80 3.34 -17.27 14.44
C LYS A 80 2.28 -18.36 14.58
N GLN A 81 1.79 -18.67 15.79
CA GLN A 81 0.80 -19.74 15.99
C GLN A 81 -0.61 -19.33 15.55
N VAL A 82 -0.91 -18.02 15.57
CA VAL A 82 -2.23 -17.48 15.22
C VAL A 82 -2.17 -16.99 13.78
N LYS A 83 -2.44 -17.87 12.82
CA LYS A 83 -2.44 -17.52 11.39
C LYS A 83 -3.64 -16.62 11.07
N PRO A 84 -3.46 -15.56 10.26
CA PRO A 84 -4.59 -14.75 9.79
C PRO A 84 -5.51 -15.58 8.89
N ASP A 85 -6.82 -15.46 9.11
CA ASP A 85 -7.88 -16.07 8.32
C ASP A 85 -8.55 -15.08 7.35
N TYR A 86 -8.08 -13.84 7.33
CA TYR A 86 -8.67 -12.72 6.60
C TYR A 86 -7.96 -12.38 5.29
N LEU A 87 -6.84 -13.03 4.96
CA LEU A 87 -6.09 -12.80 3.71
C LEU A 87 -6.93 -13.22 2.48
N LEU A 88 -6.76 -12.51 1.36
CA LEU A 88 -7.40 -12.84 0.09
C LEU A 88 -6.96 -14.23 -0.37
N SER A 89 -7.91 -15.00 -0.90
CA SER A 89 -7.56 -16.21 -1.62
C SER A 89 -6.83 -15.82 -2.92
N PRO A 90 -5.70 -16.45 -3.27
CA PRO A 90 -5.02 -16.22 -4.55
C PRO A 90 -5.92 -16.45 -5.78
N SER A 91 -7.00 -17.22 -5.64
CA SER A 91 -8.02 -17.42 -6.69
C SER A 91 -8.72 -16.14 -7.15
N VAL A 92 -8.69 -15.06 -6.36
CA VAL A 92 -9.24 -13.76 -6.75
C VAL A 92 -8.59 -13.21 -8.03
N ALA A 93 -7.35 -13.62 -8.34
CA ALA A 93 -6.68 -13.31 -9.60
C ALA A 93 -7.45 -13.77 -10.85
N GLU A 94 -8.28 -14.81 -10.73
CA GLU A 94 -9.09 -15.33 -11.85
C GLU A 94 -10.33 -14.49 -12.14
N ALA A 95 -10.78 -13.68 -11.18
CA ALA A 95 -11.92 -12.79 -11.32
C ALA A 95 -11.56 -11.45 -12.01
N ALA A 96 -10.28 -11.05 -11.99
CA ALA A 96 -9.82 -9.81 -12.59
C ALA A 96 -9.85 -9.87 -14.13
N THR A 97 -10.77 -9.13 -14.74
CA THR A 97 -11.01 -9.14 -16.19
C THR A 97 -10.37 -7.97 -16.92
N THR A 98 -10.43 -6.77 -16.32
CA THR A 98 -9.88 -5.54 -16.91
C THR A 98 -8.41 -5.34 -16.51
N LEU A 99 -7.69 -4.52 -17.27
CA LEU A 99 -6.30 -4.22 -16.94
C LEU A 99 -6.18 -3.54 -15.56
N ALA A 100 -7.07 -2.58 -15.26
CA ALA A 100 -7.10 -1.90 -13.97
C ALA A 100 -7.38 -2.87 -12.80
N GLU A 101 -8.33 -3.80 -12.95
CA GLU A 101 -8.60 -4.86 -11.96
C GLU A 101 -7.34 -5.71 -11.70
N LYS A 102 -6.62 -6.09 -12.75
CA LYS A 102 -5.39 -6.87 -12.61
C LYS A 102 -4.31 -6.14 -11.82
N TYR A 103 -4.11 -4.83 -12.04
CA TYR A 103 -3.18 -4.03 -11.24
C TYR A 103 -3.59 -3.95 -9.76
N ARG A 104 -4.88 -3.75 -9.49
CA ARG A 104 -5.40 -3.71 -8.11
C ARG A 104 -5.24 -5.05 -7.40
N VAL A 105 -5.59 -6.15 -8.06
CA VAL A 105 -5.49 -7.50 -7.49
C VAL A 105 -4.02 -7.91 -7.33
N LEU A 106 -3.15 -7.58 -8.27
CA LEU A 106 -1.69 -7.80 -8.13
C LEU A 106 -1.18 -7.12 -6.86
N SER A 107 -1.53 -5.85 -6.65
CA SER A 107 -1.15 -5.06 -5.49
C SER A 107 -1.67 -5.66 -4.18
N ALA A 108 -2.95 -6.01 -4.10
CA ALA A 108 -3.55 -6.60 -2.90
C ALA A 108 -2.93 -7.98 -2.55
N LEU A 109 -2.71 -8.84 -3.56
CA LEU A 109 -2.07 -10.14 -3.34
C LEU A 109 -0.60 -10.01 -2.93
N GLU A 110 0.12 -8.98 -3.37
CA GLU A 110 1.49 -8.71 -2.89
C GLU A 110 1.50 -8.34 -1.40
N VAL A 111 0.55 -7.51 -0.94
CA VAL A 111 0.38 -7.21 0.49
C VAL A 111 0.10 -8.50 1.28
N ASP A 112 -0.87 -9.30 0.84
CA ASP A 112 -1.26 -10.52 1.55
C ASP A 112 -0.19 -11.62 1.50
N LYS A 113 0.55 -11.76 0.40
CA LYS A 113 1.72 -12.66 0.32
C LYS A 113 2.77 -12.26 1.37
N ASN A 114 3.01 -10.96 1.55
CA ASN A 114 3.96 -10.49 2.55
C ASN A 114 3.48 -10.77 3.98
N ILE A 115 2.18 -10.60 4.26
CA ILE A 115 1.61 -11.00 5.55
C ILE A 115 1.72 -12.52 5.74
N ALA A 116 1.30 -13.32 4.76
CA ALA A 116 1.40 -14.78 4.77
C ALA A 116 2.84 -15.24 5.06
N LYS A 117 3.83 -14.57 4.46
CA LYS A 117 5.25 -14.83 4.68
C LYS A 117 5.69 -14.55 6.12
N LEU A 118 5.24 -13.45 6.73
CA LEU A 118 5.55 -13.16 8.14
C LEU A 118 5.03 -14.24 9.08
N TYR A 119 3.85 -14.76 8.76
CA TYR A 119 3.21 -15.86 9.46
C TYR A 119 3.70 -17.24 8.98
N GLU A 120 4.73 -17.37 8.13
CA GLU A 120 5.23 -18.66 7.63
C GLU A 120 4.12 -19.56 7.04
N MET A 121 3.14 -18.95 6.37
CA MET A 121 2.09 -19.64 5.63
C MET A 121 2.60 -20.07 4.24
N PRO A 122 1.97 -21.07 3.58
CA PRO A 122 2.33 -21.46 2.22
C PRO A 122 2.23 -20.28 1.24
N LEU A 123 3.22 -20.13 0.35
CA LEU A 123 3.31 -19.00 -0.59
C LEU A 123 3.12 -19.40 -2.06
N ASP A 124 3.21 -20.69 -2.39
CA ASP A 124 3.22 -21.18 -3.78
C ASP A 124 2.02 -20.69 -4.63
N GLU A 125 0.82 -20.62 -4.02
CA GLU A 125 -0.38 -20.15 -4.72
C GLU A 125 -0.36 -18.64 -4.96
N TYR A 126 0.12 -17.85 -3.99
CA TYR A 126 0.34 -16.41 -4.17
C TYR A 126 1.35 -16.15 -5.26
N GLU A 127 2.51 -16.83 -5.22
CA GLU A 127 3.58 -16.65 -6.21
C GLU A 127 3.10 -16.98 -7.63
N LYS A 128 2.30 -18.05 -7.79
CA LYS A 128 1.69 -18.40 -9.08
C LYS A 128 0.68 -17.35 -9.55
N ALA A 129 -0.22 -16.91 -8.68
CA ALA A 129 -1.25 -15.92 -9.03
C ALA A 129 -0.62 -14.57 -9.43
N ILE A 130 0.34 -14.08 -8.64
CA ILE A 130 1.08 -12.85 -8.90
C ILE A 130 1.89 -12.95 -10.21
N ALA A 131 2.61 -14.05 -10.43
CA ALA A 131 3.37 -14.24 -11.66
C ALA A 131 2.47 -14.25 -12.90
N LYS A 132 1.28 -14.88 -12.80
CA LYS A 132 0.28 -14.86 -13.86
C LYS A 132 -0.25 -13.45 -14.11
N LEU A 133 -0.63 -12.71 -13.05
CA LEU A 133 -1.10 -11.32 -13.19
C LEU A 133 -0.04 -10.42 -13.81
N ALA A 134 1.22 -10.52 -13.37
CA ALA A 134 2.32 -9.76 -13.95
C ALA A 134 2.53 -10.08 -15.44
N ALA A 135 2.41 -11.36 -15.83
CA ALA A 135 2.48 -11.78 -17.23
C ALA A 135 1.28 -11.30 -18.05
N ASP A 136 0.07 -11.32 -17.49
CA ASP A 136 -1.16 -10.86 -18.13
C ASP A 136 -1.20 -9.32 -18.28
N ILE A 137 -0.59 -8.59 -17.36
CA ILE A 137 -0.41 -7.13 -17.41
C ILE A 137 0.67 -6.76 -18.43
N ASN A 138 1.79 -7.50 -18.44
CA ASN A 138 2.92 -7.33 -19.36
C ASN A 138 3.41 -5.88 -19.48
N ASP A 139 3.56 -5.19 -18.34
CA ASP A 139 4.01 -3.80 -18.28
C ASP A 139 5.50 -3.69 -17.94
N PRO A 140 6.34 -3.09 -18.81
CA PRO A 140 7.74 -2.82 -18.51
C PRO A 140 7.96 -2.01 -17.23
N SER A 141 7.04 -1.12 -16.84
CA SER A 141 7.19 -0.33 -15.61
C SER A 141 7.24 -1.19 -14.35
N LEU A 142 6.69 -2.41 -14.37
CA LEU A 142 6.77 -3.33 -13.22
C LEU A 142 8.17 -3.94 -13.04
N LYS A 143 9.05 -3.86 -14.05
CA LYS A 143 10.39 -4.46 -14.02
C LYS A 143 11.43 -3.62 -13.30
N VAL A 144 11.10 -2.36 -13.00
CA VAL A 144 11.99 -1.43 -12.27
C VAL A 144 12.01 -1.71 -10.77
N ILE A 145 11.10 -2.56 -10.29
CA ILE A 145 11.03 -2.98 -8.90
C ILE A 145 12.17 -3.97 -8.66
N GLU A 146 13.10 -3.59 -7.78
CA GLU A 146 14.27 -4.39 -7.45
C GLU A 146 14.12 -5.06 -6.08
N ASP A 147 14.47 -6.35 -6.03
CA ASP A 147 14.46 -7.13 -4.80
C ASP A 147 15.54 -6.64 -3.82
N GLY A 148 15.14 -6.37 -2.57
CA GLY A 148 16.06 -5.94 -1.51
C GLY A 148 16.40 -4.46 -1.53
N THR A 149 15.97 -3.74 -2.57
CA THR A 149 15.86 -2.28 -2.56
C THR A 149 14.84 -1.90 -1.49
N ASN A 150 15.17 -0.83 -0.74
CA ASN A 150 14.21 -0.40 0.26
C ASN A 150 12.99 0.05 -0.50
N ALA A 151 11.85 -0.42 -0.03
CA ALA A 151 10.67 0.38 0.03
C ALA A 151 10.75 1.67 -0.81
N ALA A 152 11.15 2.83 -0.25
CA ALA A 152 11.10 4.19 -0.82
C ALA A 152 11.51 4.33 -2.28
N GLU A 153 12.53 3.58 -2.63
CA GLU A 153 13.13 3.62 -3.94
C GLU A 153 12.26 2.88 -4.96
N ASN A 154 11.59 1.78 -4.59
CA ASN A 154 10.78 0.99 -5.51
C ASN A 154 9.51 1.71 -6.03
N THR A 155 8.95 2.70 -5.34
CA THR A 155 7.73 3.46 -5.75
C THR A 155 8.19 4.65 -6.46
N GLN A 156 9.27 5.28 -6.01
CA GLN A 156 9.82 6.34 -6.81
C GLN A 156 10.14 5.79 -8.20
N ALA A 157 10.84 4.66 -8.28
CA ALA A 157 11.13 3.98 -9.54
C ALA A 157 9.84 3.57 -10.29
N LEU A 158 8.85 2.98 -9.61
CA LEU A 158 7.59 2.58 -10.25
C LEU A 158 6.76 3.77 -10.74
N TYR A 159 6.65 4.82 -9.93
CA TYR A 159 5.98 6.08 -10.23
C TYR A 159 6.62 6.73 -11.45
N ASP A 160 7.94 6.89 -11.43
CA ASP A 160 8.69 7.50 -12.53
C ASP A 160 8.52 6.67 -13.80
N ALA A 161 8.71 5.35 -13.72
CA ALA A 161 8.54 4.47 -14.88
C ALA A 161 7.09 4.45 -15.40
N MET A 162 6.08 4.49 -14.54
CA MET A 162 4.68 4.57 -14.96
C MET A 162 4.34 5.93 -15.54
N ASN A 163 4.88 7.02 -15.01
CA ASN A 163 4.70 8.35 -15.56
C ASN A 163 5.35 8.46 -16.95
N GLU A 164 6.60 8.04 -17.08
CA GLU A 164 7.35 8.04 -18.36
C GLU A 164 6.67 7.19 -19.43
N ASN A 165 6.06 6.06 -19.05
CA ASN A 165 5.37 5.17 -19.97
C ASN A 165 3.89 5.53 -20.20
N GLY A 166 3.41 6.67 -19.68
CA GLY A 166 2.01 7.13 -19.85
C GLY A 166 0.97 6.24 -19.15
N ARG A 167 1.36 5.62 -18.03
CA ARG A 167 0.61 4.64 -17.22
C ARG A 167 0.39 5.07 -15.78
N ILE A 168 0.49 6.37 -15.50
CA ILE A 168 0.38 6.91 -14.14
C ILE A 168 -0.95 6.58 -13.48
N ASN A 169 -2.02 6.45 -14.27
CA ASN A 169 -3.34 6.04 -13.82
C ASN A 169 -3.28 4.67 -13.11
N PHE A 170 -2.50 3.72 -13.63
CA PHE A 170 -2.32 2.39 -13.02
C PHE A 170 -1.46 2.43 -11.75
N PHE A 171 -0.56 3.40 -11.61
CA PHE A 171 0.15 3.62 -10.35
C PHE A 171 -0.85 3.92 -9.22
N TRP A 172 -1.81 4.82 -9.47
CA TRP A 172 -2.84 5.15 -8.49
C TRP A 172 -3.78 3.98 -8.18
N GLN A 173 -4.07 3.11 -9.16
CA GLN A 173 -4.80 1.85 -8.92
C GLN A 173 -4.04 0.94 -7.95
N ILE A 174 -2.73 0.76 -8.15
CA ILE A 174 -1.85 -0.03 -7.28
C ILE A 174 -1.84 0.56 -5.87
N ALA A 175 -1.59 1.87 -5.76
CA ALA A 175 -1.46 2.57 -4.49
C ALA A 175 -2.75 2.46 -3.66
N ALA A 176 -3.91 2.66 -4.29
CA ALA A 176 -5.20 2.56 -3.61
C ALA A 176 -5.53 1.14 -3.14
N ALA A 177 -5.32 0.13 -3.98
CA ALA A 177 -5.55 -1.27 -3.60
C ALA A 177 -4.63 -1.68 -2.44
N SER A 178 -3.36 -1.30 -2.49
CA SER A 178 -2.41 -1.48 -1.39
C SER A 178 -2.90 -0.79 -0.12
N LEU A 179 -3.37 0.45 -0.21
CA LEU A 179 -3.86 1.22 0.94
C LEU A 179 -5.05 0.54 1.62
N VAL A 180 -6.04 0.12 0.85
CA VAL A 180 -7.23 -0.54 1.41
C VAL A 180 -6.88 -1.89 2.03
N GLU A 181 -6.01 -2.69 1.41
CA GLU A 181 -5.60 -3.98 1.97
C GLU A 181 -4.90 -3.84 3.33
N GLN A 182 -4.14 -2.76 3.50
CA GLN A 182 -3.53 -2.44 4.80
C GLN A 182 -4.54 -2.03 5.84
N ILE A 183 -5.44 -1.10 5.50
CA ILE A 183 -6.46 -0.60 6.43
C ILE A 183 -7.35 -1.77 6.85
N TYR A 184 -7.68 -2.67 5.92
CA TYR A 184 -8.39 -3.91 6.21
C TYR A 184 -7.60 -4.78 7.18
N SER A 185 -6.33 -5.08 6.90
CA SER A 185 -5.47 -5.85 7.80
C SER A 185 -5.34 -5.21 9.20
N ALA A 186 -5.20 -3.89 9.26
CA ALA A 186 -5.16 -3.12 10.50
C ALA A 186 -6.49 -3.20 11.26
N SER A 187 -7.63 -3.14 10.58
CA SER A 187 -8.95 -3.26 11.20
C SER A 187 -9.19 -4.64 11.81
N LYS A 188 -8.64 -5.72 11.21
CA LYS A 188 -8.75 -7.08 11.74
C LYS A 188 -7.81 -7.34 12.93
N ASN A 189 -6.81 -6.47 13.14
CA ASN A 189 -5.82 -6.65 14.20
C ASN A 189 -5.40 -5.30 14.83
N SER A 190 -6.37 -4.46 15.16
CA SER A 190 -6.15 -3.06 15.55
C SER A 190 -5.24 -2.92 16.76
N ASP A 191 -5.36 -3.81 17.74
CA ASP A 191 -4.56 -3.75 18.97
C ASP A 191 -3.09 -3.98 18.73
N ARG A 192 -2.76 -4.89 17.80
CA ARG A 192 -1.37 -5.13 17.40
C ARG A 192 -0.86 -4.00 16.50
N PHE A 193 -1.68 -3.55 15.55
CA PHE A 193 -1.30 -2.48 14.66
C PHE A 193 -0.99 -1.18 15.42
N LEU A 194 -1.85 -0.81 16.37
CA LEU A 194 -1.75 0.43 17.12
C LEU A 194 -0.77 0.35 18.31
N ALA A 195 -0.19 -0.81 18.60
CA ALA A 195 0.76 -0.98 19.71
C ALA A 195 2.03 -0.11 19.56
N ALA A 196 2.38 0.28 18.34
CA ALA A 196 3.51 1.17 18.06
C ALA A 196 3.14 2.66 17.98
N PHE A 197 1.84 2.98 17.96
CA PHE A 197 1.34 4.33 17.78
C PHE A 197 1.26 5.08 19.12
N ASP A 198 1.57 6.36 19.08
CA ASP A 198 1.09 7.36 20.03
C ASP A 198 0.05 8.26 19.34
N ASP A 199 -0.53 9.21 20.09
CA ASP A 199 -1.58 10.09 19.57
C ASP A 199 -1.09 10.96 18.42
N ASP A 200 0.16 11.43 18.48
CA ASP A 200 0.78 12.19 17.40
C ASP A 200 0.91 11.35 16.13
N ALA A 201 1.33 10.09 16.25
CA ALA A 201 1.40 9.20 15.10
C ALA A 201 0.01 8.89 14.52
N ALA A 202 -1.00 8.67 15.37
CA ALA A 202 -2.38 8.42 14.94
C ALA A 202 -2.94 9.63 14.17
N ALA A 203 -2.77 10.84 14.71
CA ALA A 203 -3.16 12.10 14.07
C ALA A 203 -2.44 12.30 12.73
N ASN A 204 -1.13 12.11 12.71
CA ASN A 204 -0.32 12.33 11.52
C ASN A 204 -0.63 11.34 10.39
N THR A 205 -0.86 10.07 10.73
CA THR A 205 -1.21 9.02 9.76
C THR A 205 -2.59 9.24 9.17
N THR A 206 -3.59 9.50 9.99
CA THR A 206 -4.97 9.69 9.50
C THR A 206 -5.15 11.01 8.76
N PHE A 207 -4.49 12.08 9.19
CA PHE A 207 -4.48 13.35 8.45
C PHE A 207 -3.93 13.18 7.03
N ARG A 208 -2.81 12.47 6.87
CA ARG A 208 -2.23 12.20 5.55
C ARG A 208 -3.08 11.27 4.71
N LEU A 209 -3.75 10.30 5.34
CA LEU A 209 -4.74 9.47 4.67
C LEU A 209 -5.85 10.35 4.07
N VAL A 210 -6.46 11.23 4.86
CA VAL A 210 -7.49 12.18 4.38
C VAL A 210 -6.98 13.03 3.22
N LEU A 211 -5.74 13.53 3.27
CA LEU A 211 -5.16 14.31 2.17
C LEU A 211 -4.96 13.51 0.89
N ILE A 212 -4.58 12.23 0.99
CA ILE A 212 -4.48 11.32 -0.17
C ILE A 212 -5.87 11.09 -0.76
N LEU A 213 -6.88 10.87 0.08
CA LEU A 213 -8.27 10.65 -0.35
C LEU A 213 -8.84 11.89 -1.08
N ASP A 214 -8.66 13.08 -0.50
CA ASP A 214 -9.06 14.35 -1.12
C ASP A 214 -8.39 14.56 -2.49
N ALA A 215 -7.07 14.32 -2.55
CA ALA A 215 -6.33 14.53 -3.78
C ALA A 215 -6.69 13.50 -4.88
N LEU A 216 -7.00 12.24 -4.53
CA LEU A 216 -7.52 11.25 -5.48
C LEU A 216 -8.93 11.59 -5.98
N ASN A 217 -9.80 12.14 -5.13
CA ASN A 217 -11.11 12.64 -5.53
C ASN A 217 -10.99 13.77 -6.55
N ARG A 218 -10.06 14.70 -6.32
CA ARG A 218 -9.75 15.78 -7.27
C ARG A 218 -9.16 15.25 -8.57
N LEU A 219 -8.25 14.26 -8.49
CA LEU A 219 -7.66 13.64 -9.67
C LEU A 219 -8.71 12.97 -10.56
N ALA A 220 -9.75 12.38 -9.96
CA ALA A 220 -10.85 11.73 -10.69
C ALA A 220 -11.68 12.69 -11.56
N GLU A 221 -11.58 14.01 -11.36
CA GLU A 221 -12.18 15.01 -12.26
C GLU A 221 -11.41 15.12 -13.59
N TYR A 222 -10.12 14.78 -13.60
CA TYR A 222 -9.22 14.89 -14.75
C TYR A 222 -8.90 13.52 -15.37
N ASP A 223 -8.91 12.45 -14.56
CA ASP A 223 -8.69 11.08 -14.99
C ASP A 223 -9.91 10.19 -14.66
N PRO A 224 -10.80 9.94 -15.65
CA PRO A 224 -11.98 9.11 -15.47
C PRO A 224 -11.66 7.65 -15.07
N GLU A 225 -10.45 7.15 -15.35
CA GLU A 225 -10.05 5.80 -14.98
C GLU A 225 -9.76 5.68 -13.48
N ILE A 226 -9.50 6.80 -12.80
CA ILE A 226 -9.32 6.87 -11.33
C ILE A 226 -10.65 6.94 -10.60
N LYS A 227 -11.72 7.39 -11.24
CA LYS A 227 -13.03 7.57 -10.59
C LYS A 227 -13.54 6.33 -9.82
N PRO A 228 -13.48 5.09 -10.36
CA PRO A 228 -13.90 3.92 -9.59
C PRO A 228 -13.11 3.71 -8.29
N VAL A 229 -11.84 4.09 -8.28
CA VAL A 229 -10.99 4.02 -7.09
C VAL A 229 -11.33 5.12 -6.09
N ALA A 230 -11.44 6.37 -6.58
CA ALA A 230 -11.81 7.52 -5.75
C ALA A 230 -13.17 7.31 -5.07
N ASP A 231 -14.18 6.83 -5.82
CA ASP A 231 -15.52 6.55 -5.28
C ASP A 231 -15.45 5.49 -4.16
N VAL A 232 -14.64 4.45 -4.31
CA VAL A 232 -14.45 3.43 -3.26
C VAL A 232 -13.74 4.01 -2.04
N LEU A 233 -12.69 4.78 -2.26
CA LEU A 233 -11.86 5.36 -1.22
C LEU A 233 -12.59 6.43 -0.39
N SER A 234 -13.53 7.18 -0.97
CA SER A 234 -14.35 8.17 -0.25
C SER A 234 -15.13 7.58 0.94
N THR A 235 -15.41 6.27 0.92
CA THR A 235 -16.05 5.59 2.05
C THR A 235 -15.17 5.50 3.30
N LEU A 236 -13.87 5.82 3.17
CA LEU A 236 -12.87 5.81 4.23
C LEU A 236 -12.60 7.19 4.83
N ASP A 237 -13.28 8.26 4.38
CA ASP A 237 -13.12 9.64 4.88
C ASP A 237 -13.41 9.77 6.40
N ALA A 238 -14.11 8.79 6.98
CA ALA A 238 -14.35 8.71 8.42
C ALA A 238 -13.07 8.48 9.25
N LEU A 239 -11.96 8.03 8.63
CA LEU A 239 -10.68 7.79 9.28
C LEU A 239 -9.89 9.10 9.44
N ASN A 240 -10.25 9.89 10.45
CA ASN A 240 -9.61 11.15 10.82
C ASN A 240 -9.49 11.24 12.35
N ALA A 241 -8.60 10.44 12.92
CA ALA A 241 -8.44 10.31 14.36
C ALA A 241 -7.30 11.17 14.87
N THR A 242 -7.51 11.87 15.98
CA THR A 242 -6.46 12.67 16.64
C THR A 242 -5.76 11.91 17.77
N THR A 243 -6.28 10.75 18.14
CA THR A 243 -5.73 9.88 19.19
C THR A 243 -5.74 8.42 18.77
N VAL A 244 -4.93 7.59 19.44
CA VAL A 244 -4.93 6.13 19.24
C VAL A 244 -6.30 5.53 19.59
N SER A 245 -6.97 6.06 20.62
CA SER A 245 -8.29 5.57 21.03
C SER A 245 -9.36 5.86 20.00
N GLU A 246 -9.36 7.06 19.42
CA GLU A 246 -10.25 7.42 18.31
C GLU A 246 -9.97 6.56 17.08
N LEU A 247 -8.69 6.36 16.72
CA LEU A 247 -8.33 5.55 15.55
C LEU A 247 -8.81 4.11 15.72
N LYS A 248 -8.65 3.54 16.92
CA LYS A 248 -9.17 2.20 17.24
C LYS A 248 -10.69 2.12 17.09
N ALA A 249 -11.41 3.13 17.58
CA ALA A 249 -12.87 3.18 17.48
C ALA A 249 -13.31 3.30 16.01
N GLN A 250 -12.71 4.21 15.25
CA GLN A 250 -13.02 4.43 13.83
C GLN A 250 -12.74 3.18 12.98
N LEU A 251 -11.62 2.47 13.21
CA LEU A 251 -11.34 1.20 12.53
C LEU A 251 -12.40 0.12 12.82
N ALA A 252 -12.93 0.08 14.05
CA ALA A 252 -13.97 -0.85 14.43
C ALA A 252 -15.35 -0.47 13.85
N GLU A 253 -15.69 0.82 13.86
CA GLU A 253 -16.93 1.36 13.32
C GLU A 253 -17.00 1.25 11.79
N SER A 254 -15.89 1.52 11.10
CA SER A 254 -15.80 1.46 9.62
C SER A 254 -15.46 0.07 9.07
N LYS A 255 -15.40 -0.98 9.90
CA LYS A 255 -14.94 -2.33 9.46
C LYS A 255 -15.69 -2.86 8.23
N ASP A 256 -17.01 -2.63 8.15
CA ASP A 256 -17.85 -3.13 7.06
C ASP A 256 -17.65 -2.31 5.78
N GLN A 257 -17.40 -1.00 5.93
CA GLN A 257 -17.04 -0.11 4.82
C GLN A 257 -15.66 -0.46 4.27
N ILE A 258 -14.68 -0.71 5.13
CA ILE A 258 -13.33 -1.15 4.75
C ILE A 258 -13.39 -2.49 4.01
N GLU A 259 -14.20 -3.45 4.51
CA GLU A 259 -14.38 -4.73 3.84
C GLU A 259 -15.09 -4.59 2.49
N ALA A 260 -16.09 -3.72 2.38
CA ALA A 260 -16.76 -3.41 1.12
C ALA A 260 -15.80 -2.75 0.11
N ALA A 261 -14.96 -1.81 0.58
CA ALA A 261 -13.94 -1.17 -0.25
C ALA A 261 -12.92 -2.17 -0.77
N ARG A 262 -12.42 -3.07 0.08
CA ARG A 262 -11.52 -4.16 -0.31
C ARG A 262 -12.15 -5.02 -1.41
N LYS A 263 -13.40 -5.45 -1.21
CA LYS A 263 -14.15 -6.25 -2.20
C LYS A 263 -14.35 -5.49 -3.51
N ALA A 264 -14.62 -4.20 -3.47
CA ALA A 264 -14.83 -3.39 -4.67
C ALA A 264 -13.54 -3.23 -5.49
N LEU A 265 -12.38 -3.10 -4.85
CA LEU A 265 -11.10 -2.96 -5.55
C LEU A 265 -10.56 -4.29 -6.08
N THR A 266 -10.95 -5.41 -5.48
CA THR A 266 -10.45 -6.76 -5.81
C THR A 266 -11.44 -7.62 -6.59
N LYS A 267 -12.58 -7.05 -6.99
CA LYS A 267 -13.57 -7.68 -7.86
C LYS A 267 -13.28 -7.43 -9.32
#